data_AF-A0A0C9TAP3-F1
#
_entry.id   AF-A0A0C9TAP3-F1
#
_cell.length_a   1.000
_cell.length_b   1.000
_cell.length_c   1.000
_cell.angle_alpha   90.00
_cell.angle_beta   90.00
_cell.angle_gamma   90.00
#
_symmetry.space_group_name_H-M   'P 1'
#
loop_
_entity.id
_entity.type
_entity.pdbx_description
1 polymer ?
#
loop_
_entity_poly.entity_id
_entity_poly.type
_entity_poly.pdbx_seq_one_letter_code
_entity_poly.pdbx_strand_id
1 'polypeptide(L)'
;MKKLQNFVRNWLNNRSQELTDEEEYFQKTNWFTVFTSENEDQIKEETQKLTEVAPGSPGHVQYWRKAALALSKTLSDTKWQTYVDMAVEWNTKGVPKDVQIKWVNIIFVVRLL
;
A
#
# COMPACT_ATOMS: atom_id res chain seq x y z
N MET A 1 -5.21 -14.17 18.24
CA MET A 1 -6.18 -14.38 17.13
C MET A 1 -7.46 -13.55 17.24
N LYS A 2 -8.20 -13.54 18.37
CA LYS A 2 -9.46 -12.75 18.49
C LYS A 2 -9.30 -11.24 18.24
N LYS A 3 -8.21 -10.62 18.70
CA LYS A 3 -7.91 -9.20 18.43
C LYS A 3 -7.71 -8.91 16.93
N LEU A 4 -7.05 -9.82 16.20
CA LEU A 4 -6.80 -9.70 14.76
C LEU A 4 -8.10 -9.77 13.96
N GLN A 5 -8.93 -10.77 14.24
CA GLN A 5 -10.23 -10.94 13.59
C GLN A 5 -11.16 -9.75 13.87
N ASN A 6 -11.18 -9.24 15.11
CA ASN A 6 -11.97 -8.06 15.45
C ASN A 6 -11.43 -6.79 14.79
N PHE A 7 -10.11 -6.65 14.61
CA PHE A 7 -9.53 -5.51 13.93
C PHE A 7 -9.79 -5.54 12.43
N VAL A 8 -9.63 -6.69 11.77
CA VAL A 8 -10.00 -6.87 10.35
C VAL A 8 -11.48 -6.60 10.16
N ARG A 9 -12.33 -7.15 11.03
CA ARG A 9 -13.78 -6.95 10.99
C ARG A 9 -14.17 -5.49 11.21
N ASN A 10 -13.58 -4.81 12.20
CA ASN A 10 -13.83 -3.39 12.42
C ASN A 10 -13.27 -2.51 11.31
N TRP A 11 -12.14 -2.88 10.70
CA TRP A 11 -11.59 -2.15 9.57
C TRP A 11 -12.48 -2.30 8.33
N LEU A 12 -12.96 -3.51 8.03
CA LEU A 12 -13.94 -3.76 6.97
C LEU A 12 -15.25 -3.02 7.24
N ASN A 13 -15.74 -3.04 8.49
CA ASN A 13 -16.99 -2.39 8.88
C ASN A 13 -16.90 -0.86 8.89
N ASN A 14 -15.81 -0.27 9.39
CA ASN A 14 -15.63 1.19 9.38
C ASN A 14 -15.46 1.71 7.95
N ARG A 15 -14.81 0.92 7.08
CA ARG A 15 -14.72 1.19 5.65
C ARG A 15 -16.08 1.12 4.94
N SER A 16 -17.05 0.38 5.50
CA SER A 16 -18.43 0.32 4.99
C SER A 16 -19.36 1.39 5.57
N GLN A 17 -18.97 2.07 6.65
CA GLN A 17 -19.83 3.04 7.36
C GLN A 17 -19.51 4.49 7.05
N GLU A 18 -18.27 4.82 6.66
CA GLU A 18 -17.88 6.21 6.33
C GLU A 18 -18.24 6.61 4.89
N LEU A 19 -18.67 5.69 4.03
CA LEU A 19 -18.67 5.89 2.58
C LEU A 19 -20.01 5.45 1.99
N THR A 20 -20.81 6.45 1.62
CA THR A 20 -22.21 6.33 1.17
C THR A 20 -22.35 5.81 -0.26
N ASP A 21 -21.23 5.66 -0.98
CA ASP A 21 -21.17 5.30 -2.40
C ASP A 21 -20.31 4.06 -2.64
N GLU A 22 -20.77 3.14 -3.48
CA GLU A 22 -20.08 1.86 -3.78
C GLU A 22 -18.71 2.11 -4.45
N GLU A 23 -18.59 3.24 -5.14
CA GLU A 23 -17.36 3.72 -5.78
C GLU A 23 -16.32 4.24 -4.76
N GLU A 24 -16.77 4.62 -3.57
CA GLU A 24 -15.93 5.11 -2.46
C GLU A 24 -15.53 3.96 -1.52
N TYR A 25 -16.39 2.94 -1.37
CA TYR A 25 -16.12 1.69 -0.64
C TYR A 25 -14.81 1.01 -1.08
N PHE A 26 -14.57 0.98 -2.38
CA PHE A 26 -13.26 0.70 -2.95
C PHE A 26 -12.51 2.01 -3.19
N GLN A 27 -11.72 2.50 -2.22
CA GLN A 27 -10.65 3.46 -2.54
C GLN A 27 -9.91 2.92 -3.78
N LYS A 28 -10.14 3.56 -4.94
CA LYS A 28 -9.60 3.09 -6.21
C LYS A 28 -8.09 2.98 -6.06
N THR A 29 -7.57 1.81 -6.39
CA THR A 29 -6.12 1.60 -6.50
C THR A 29 -5.58 2.69 -7.42
N ASN A 30 -4.61 3.47 -6.94
CA ASN A 30 -3.91 4.44 -7.77
C ASN A 30 -2.56 3.86 -8.22
N TRP A 31 -1.95 4.49 -9.22
CA TRP A 31 -0.68 4.04 -9.78
C TRP A 31 0.43 3.94 -8.73
N PHE A 32 0.41 4.80 -7.70
CA PHE A 32 1.42 4.80 -6.64
C PHE A 32 1.24 3.60 -5.70
N THR A 33 0.01 3.17 -5.44
CA THR A 33 -0.29 1.93 -4.72
C THR A 33 0.20 0.70 -5.50
N VAL A 34 -0.01 0.66 -6.82
CA VAL A 34 0.55 -0.41 -7.68
C VAL A 34 2.07 -0.38 -7.61
N PHE A 35 2.69 0.77 -7.89
CA PHE A 35 4.13 0.96 -7.86
C PHE A 35 4.77 0.46 -6.56
N THR A 36 4.22 0.87 -5.41
CA THR A 36 4.77 0.48 -4.10
C THR A 36 4.58 -1.02 -3.79
N SER A 37 3.60 -1.67 -4.40
CA SER A 37 3.38 -3.11 -4.28
C SER A 37 4.36 -3.93 -5.13
N GLU A 38 4.61 -3.46 -6.35
CA GLU A 38 5.51 -4.12 -7.31
C GLU A 38 6.98 -3.91 -6.98
N ASN A 39 7.33 -2.84 -6.23
CA ASN A 39 8.71 -2.46 -5.93
C ASN A 39 9.01 -2.54 -4.43
N GLU A 40 8.28 -3.36 -3.68
CA GLU A 40 8.36 -3.44 -2.22
C GLU A 40 9.80 -3.68 -1.73
N ASP A 41 10.51 -4.63 -2.32
CA ASP A 41 11.87 -5.00 -1.89
C ASP A 41 12.89 -3.90 -2.19
N GLN A 42 12.78 -3.24 -3.35
CA GLN A 42 13.62 -2.09 -3.68
C GLN A 42 13.35 -0.92 -2.73
N ILE A 43 12.09 -0.67 -2.38
CA ILE A 43 11.75 0.37 -1.42
C ILE A 43 12.30 0.02 -0.03
N LYS A 44 12.26 -1.25 0.39
CA LYS A 44 12.86 -1.69 1.66
C LYS A 44 14.37 -1.44 1.68
N GLU A 45 15.09 -1.81 0.62
CA GLU A 45 16.52 -1.57 0.49
C GLU A 45 16.86 -0.07 0.57
N GLU A 46 16.15 0.76 -0.20
CA GLU A 46 16.35 2.21 -0.15
C GLU A 46 15.98 2.81 1.22
N THR A 47 14.97 2.27 1.89
CA THR A 47 14.60 2.71 3.24
C THR A 47 15.71 2.41 4.25
N GLN A 48 16.33 1.23 4.17
CA GLN A 48 17.45 0.84 5.04
C GLN A 48 18.69 1.71 4.83
N LYS A 49 18.91 2.25 3.62
CA LYS A 49 19.98 3.22 3.37
C LYS A 49 19.71 4.57 4.02
N LEU A 50 18.44 4.92 4.24
CA LEU A 50 18.03 6.21 4.80
C LEU A 50 17.94 6.21 6.34
N THR A 51 17.85 5.04 6.98
CA THR A 51 17.68 4.95 8.43
C THR A 51 18.07 3.59 9.01
N GLU A 52 18.59 3.60 10.23
CA GLU A 52 18.77 2.40 11.07
C GLU A 52 17.51 2.06 11.88
N VAL A 53 16.47 2.90 11.80
CA VAL A 53 15.21 2.71 12.51
C VAL A 53 14.54 1.42 12.05
N ALA A 54 14.31 0.51 13.00
CA ALA A 54 13.80 -0.83 12.72
C ALA A 54 12.45 -0.80 11.96
N PRO A 55 12.25 -1.72 10.99
CA PRO A 55 10.97 -1.91 10.32
C PRO A 55 9.84 -2.09 11.31
N GLY A 56 8.70 -1.43 11.05
CA GLY A 56 7.57 -1.45 11.98
C GLY A 56 7.79 -0.61 13.23
N SER A 57 8.41 0.56 13.10
CA SER A 57 8.32 1.63 14.10
C SER A 57 7.72 2.89 13.44
N PRO A 58 7.09 3.81 14.21
CA PRO A 58 6.49 5.03 13.65
C PRO A 58 7.47 5.86 12.81
N GLY A 59 8.75 5.89 13.22
CA GLY A 59 9.82 6.57 12.47
C GLY A 59 10.10 5.92 11.12
N HIS A 60 10.04 4.58 11.03
CA HIS A 60 10.34 3.83 9.82
C HIS A 60 9.41 4.18 8.65
N VAL A 61 8.12 4.39 8.94
CA VAL A 61 7.10 4.72 7.92
C VAL A 61 7.46 6.02 7.18
N GLN A 62 8.04 7.00 7.87
CA GLN A 62 8.45 8.26 7.24
C GLN A 62 9.59 8.05 6.24
N TYR A 63 10.59 7.23 6.59
CA TYR A 63 11.70 6.91 5.69
C TYR A 63 11.25 6.03 4.52
N TRP A 64 10.34 5.09 4.75
CA TRP A 64 9.72 4.30 3.69
C TRP A 64 9.02 5.18 2.65
N ARG A 65 8.23 6.17 3.10
CA ARG A 65 7.58 7.13 2.19
C ARG A 65 8.59 7.94 1.41
N LYS A 66 9.69 8.38 2.04
CA LYS A 66 10.76 9.13 1.37
C LYS A 66 11.44 8.28 0.30
N ALA A 67 11.78 7.02 0.59
CA ALA A 67 12.37 6.08 -0.36
C ALA A 67 11.44 5.83 -1.56
N ALA A 68 10.15 5.51 -1.30
CA ALA A 68 9.16 5.28 -2.34
C ALA A 68 8.99 6.52 -3.26
N LEU A 69 8.89 7.72 -2.68
CA LEU A 69 8.79 8.96 -3.46
C LEU A 69 10.05 9.28 -4.26
N ALA A 70 11.23 8.97 -3.74
CA ALA A 70 12.48 9.16 -4.46
C ALA A 70 12.54 8.23 -5.68
N LEU A 71 12.24 6.94 -5.48
CA LEU A 71 12.20 5.95 -6.56
C LEU A 71 11.14 6.31 -7.62
N SER A 72 9.95 6.76 -7.21
CA SER A 72 8.90 7.12 -8.17
C SER A 72 9.29 8.28 -9.09
N LYS A 73 10.12 9.21 -8.60
CA LYS A 73 10.64 10.32 -9.43
C LYS A 73 11.66 9.89 -10.47
N THR A 74 12.21 8.69 -10.35
CA THR A 74 13.18 8.12 -11.31
C THR A 74 12.51 7.26 -12.39
N LEU A 75 11.18 7.09 -12.32
CA LEU A 75 10.44 6.31 -13.30
C LEU A 75 10.45 7.02 -14.66
N SER A 76 10.68 6.25 -15.73
CA SER A 76 10.37 6.71 -17.07
C SER A 76 8.87 6.81 -17.27
N ASP A 77 8.44 7.67 -18.19
CA ASP A 77 7.02 7.83 -18.54
C ASP A 77 6.36 6.51 -18.92
N THR A 78 7.07 5.65 -19.67
CA THR A 78 6.59 4.31 -20.04
C THR A 78 6.33 3.43 -18.83
N LYS A 79 7.24 3.43 -17.85
CA LYS A 79 7.12 2.60 -16.66
C LYS A 79 6.05 3.15 -15.71
N TRP A 80 5.95 4.47 -15.59
CA TRP A 80 4.85 5.13 -14.89
C TRP A 80 3.50 4.79 -15.50
N GLN A 81 3.37 4.88 -16.82
CA GLN A 81 2.12 4.55 -17.53
C GLN A 81 1.72 3.08 -17.32
N THR A 82 2.68 2.16 -17.29
CA THR A 82 2.42 0.74 -16.98
C THR A 82 1.72 0.59 -15.62
N TYR A 83 2.13 1.33 -14.59
CA TYR A 83 1.47 1.28 -13.28
C TYR A 83 0.08 1.94 -13.28
N VAL A 84 -0.13 2.96 -14.11
CA VAL A 84 -1.46 3.56 -14.32
C VAL A 84 -2.40 2.53 -14.94
N ASP A 85 -1.96 1.85 -16.00
CA ASP A 85 -2.77 0.86 -16.72
C ASP A 85 -3.10 -0.34 -15.81
N MET A 86 -2.13 -0.81 -15.02
CA MET A 86 -2.34 -1.83 -14.00
C MET A 86 -3.33 -1.37 -12.92
N ALA A 87 -3.29 -0.10 -12.49
CA ALA A 87 -4.23 0.43 -11.51
C ALA A 87 -5.66 0.43 -12.06
N VAL A 88 -5.85 0.79 -13.33
CA VAL A 88 -7.14 0.69 -14.03
C VAL A 88 -7.60 -0.77 -14.10
N GLU A 89 -6.71 -1.68 -14.47
CA GLU A 89 -7.01 -3.11 -14.53
C GLU A 89 -7.43 -3.64 -13.15
N TRP A 90 -6.70 -3.34 -12.08
CA TRP A 90 -7.02 -3.80 -10.73
C TRP A 90 -8.33 -3.22 -10.20
N ASN A 91 -8.68 -1.99 -10.57
CA ASN A 91 -9.98 -1.41 -10.24
C ASN A 91 -11.12 -2.04 -11.04
N THR A 92 -10.85 -2.57 -12.22
CA THR A 92 -11.88 -3.17 -13.09
C THR A 92 -12.08 -4.66 -12.83
N LYS A 93 -10.98 -5.40 -12.66
CA LYS A 93 -10.94 -6.87 -12.54
C LYS A 93 -10.71 -7.35 -11.10
N GLY A 94 -10.41 -6.42 -10.20
CA GLY A 94 -10.00 -6.71 -8.83
C GLY A 94 -8.48 -6.78 -8.66
N VAL A 95 -8.01 -6.42 -7.47
CA VAL A 95 -6.58 -6.50 -7.09
C VAL A 95 -6.16 -7.98 -7.03
N PRO A 96 -4.99 -8.38 -7.55
CA PRO A 96 -4.48 -9.75 -7.43
C PRO A 96 -4.41 -10.23 -5.97
N LYS A 97 -4.72 -11.51 -5.74
CA LYS A 97 -4.87 -12.08 -4.38
C LYS A 97 -3.58 -12.00 -3.57
N ASP A 98 -2.44 -12.24 -4.20
CA ASP A 98 -1.11 -12.12 -3.59
C ASP A 98 -0.80 -10.67 -3.16
N VAL A 99 -1.20 -9.69 -3.98
CA VAL A 99 -1.09 -8.26 -3.65
C VAL A 99 -2.04 -7.89 -2.50
N GLN A 100 -3.27 -8.41 -2.49
CA GLN A 100 -4.19 -8.22 -1.37
C GLN A 100 -3.61 -8.73 -0.04
N ILE A 101 -2.97 -9.91 -0.07
CA ILE A 101 -2.30 -10.48 1.12
C ILE A 101 -1.14 -9.58 1.58
N LYS A 102 -0.33 -9.06 0.65
CA LYS A 102 0.74 -8.09 0.97
C LYS A 102 0.19 -6.81 1.61
N TRP A 103 -0.90 -6.25 1.07
CA TRP A 103 -1.52 -5.04 1.62
C TRP A 103 -2.06 -5.23 3.03
N VAL A 104 -2.66 -6.38 3.31
CA VAL A 104 -3.08 -6.72 4.67
C VAL A 104 -1.87 -6.68 5.61
N ASN A 105 -0.74 -7.28 5.22
CA ASN A 105 0.49 -7.26 6.03
C ASN A 105 1.05 -5.83 6.23
N ILE A 106 1.07 -5.00 5.19
CA ILE A 106 1.56 -3.61 5.28
C ILE A 106 0.64 -2.74 6.15
N ILE A 107 -0.68 -2.82 5.98
CA ILE A 107 -1.64 -2.07 6.80
C ILE A 107 -1.56 -2.52 8.26
N PHE A 108 -1.33 -3.81 8.53
CA PHE A 108 -1.09 -4.31 9.88
C PHE A 108 0.19 -3.75 10.50
N VAL A 109 1.26 -3.58 9.73
CA VAL A 109 2.53 -3.01 10.23
C VAL A 109 2.43 -1.49 10.41
N VAL A 110 1.70 -0.78 9.56
CA VAL A 110 1.63 0.70 9.58
C VAL A 110 0.57 1.24 10.56
N ARG A 111 -0.49 0.48 10.90
CA ARG A 111 -1.55 0.93 11.83
C ARG A 111 -1.49 0.34 13.25
N LEU A 112 -0.57 -0.57 13.55
CA LEU A 112 -0.38 -1.13 14.91
C LEU A 112 0.74 -0.44 15.72
N LEU A 113 1.23 0.70 15.25
CA LEU A 113 2.19 1.57 15.94
C LEU A 113 1.60 2.97 16.06
#